data_AF-A0A2R6CS27-F1
#
_entry.id   AF-A0A2R6CS27-F1
#
_cell.length_a   1.000
_cell.length_b   1.000
_cell.length_c   1.000
_cell.angle_alpha   90.00
_cell.angle_beta   90.00
_cell.angle_gamma   90.00
#
_symmetry.space_group_name_H-M   'P 1'
#
loop_
_entity.id
_entity.type
_entity.pdbx_description
1 polymer ?
#
loop_
_entity_poly.entity_id
_entity_poly.type
_entity_poly.pdbx_seq_one_letter_code
_entity_poly.pdbx_strand_id
1 'polypeptide(L)'
;MVESDTEPDEAGEGGEHSDDSTVERAFTCTFCGFPMTHEAAPLQAEVSSICHNCGDWTVQSADRGELFDAVHDAAGDLAGEVLTERQARAYLLREVLGSDRETAAEAMDSTASNVDNLHQRAKEKIDDARRVIDELDRLQPDE
;
A
#
# COMPACT_ATOMS: atom_id res chain seq x y z
N MET A 1 -57.95 -14.19 8.77
CA MET A 1 -57.53 -12.87 9.27
C MET A 1 -56.11 -13.09 9.79
N VAL A 2 -55.08 -12.83 8.97
CA VAL A 2 -54.42 -11.49 8.84
C VAL A 2 -53.58 -11.30 10.12
N GLU A 3 -52.25 -11.23 10.16
CA GLU A 3 -51.19 -10.98 9.18
C GLU A 3 -49.87 -11.56 9.69
N SER A 4 -48.98 -11.89 8.75
CA SER A 4 -47.56 -12.17 8.98
C SER A 4 -46.81 -10.84 9.00
N ASP A 5 -46.07 -10.54 10.06
CA ASP A 5 -45.10 -9.45 10.07
C ASP A 5 -43.69 -10.04 10.18
N THR A 6 -43.18 -10.43 9.01
CA THR A 6 -41.75 -10.54 8.76
C THR A 6 -41.27 -9.12 8.47
N GLU A 7 -40.56 -8.52 9.42
CA GLU A 7 -39.86 -7.26 9.19
C GLU A 7 -38.65 -7.49 8.25
N PRO A 8 -38.34 -6.53 7.38
CA PRO A 8 -37.47 -6.74 6.23
C PRO A 8 -35.98 -6.75 6.59
N ASP A 9 -35.27 -7.70 5.98
CA ASP A 9 -33.91 -7.54 5.46
C ASP A 9 -33.82 -6.15 4.79
N GLU A 10 -32.94 -5.26 5.26
CA GLU A 10 -32.17 -4.29 4.47
C GLU A 10 -31.09 -3.67 5.37
N ALA A 11 -29.91 -4.26 5.37
CA ALA A 11 -28.66 -3.53 5.56
C ALA A 11 -27.69 -4.02 4.49
N GLY A 12 -28.01 -3.67 3.24
CA GLY A 12 -26.99 -3.47 2.24
C GLY A 12 -26.13 -2.31 2.71
N GLU A 13 -25.07 -2.60 3.45
CA GLU A 13 -23.95 -1.67 3.58
C GLU A 13 -23.33 -1.60 2.19
N GLY A 14 -23.87 -0.67 1.40
CA GLY A 14 -23.35 -0.29 0.10
C GLY A 14 -21.88 0.04 0.28
N GLY A 15 -21.06 -0.61 -0.55
CA GLY A 15 -19.63 -0.34 -0.62
C GLY A 15 -19.40 1.13 -0.97
N GLU A 16 -19.08 1.92 0.05
CA GLU A 16 -18.29 3.13 -0.11
C GLU A 16 -16.82 2.71 -0.16
N HIS A 17 -16.40 2.07 -1.26
CA HIS A 17 -14.99 2.03 -1.64
C HIS A 17 -14.61 3.41 -2.20
N SER A 18 -14.48 4.37 -1.30
CA SER A 18 -13.61 5.53 -1.51
C SER A 18 -12.36 5.29 -0.66
N ASP A 19 -11.50 4.39 -1.14
CA ASP A 19 -10.13 4.25 -0.62
C ASP A 19 -9.27 5.43 -1.09
N ASP A 20 -9.61 6.63 -0.62
CA ASP A 20 -8.65 7.73 -0.46
C ASP A 20 -8.11 7.66 0.97
N SER A 21 -7.56 6.50 1.33
CA SER A 21 -6.98 6.26 2.65
C SER A 21 -5.63 6.96 2.75
N THR A 22 -5.65 8.28 2.84
CA THR A 22 -4.47 9.11 3.09
C THR A 22 -4.10 9.05 4.57
N VAL A 23 -2.80 9.21 4.84
CA VAL A 23 -2.26 9.31 6.20
C VAL A 23 -1.50 10.62 6.34
N GLU A 24 -1.63 11.25 7.51
CA GLU A 24 -0.78 12.37 7.89
C GLU A 24 0.60 11.84 8.30
N ARG A 25 1.65 12.21 7.56
CA ARG A 25 3.02 11.79 7.85
C ARG A 25 3.99 12.98 7.80
N ALA A 26 5.06 12.91 8.60
CA ALA A 26 6.16 13.84 8.53
C ALA A 26 7.08 13.56 7.33
N PHE A 27 7.37 14.60 6.54
CA PHE A 27 8.35 14.62 5.46
C PHE A 27 9.38 15.70 5.73
N THR A 28 10.63 15.45 5.37
CA THR A 28 11.74 16.38 5.58
C THR A 28 12.10 17.10 4.29
N CYS A 29 12.13 18.43 4.31
CA CYS A 29 12.59 19.25 3.19
C CYS A 29 14.04 18.92 2.83
N THR A 30 14.32 18.55 1.57
CA THR A 30 15.68 18.18 1.13
C THR A 30 16.64 19.37 1.08
N PHE A 31 16.14 20.61 1.01
CA PHE A 31 16.98 21.81 0.99
C PHE A 31 17.39 22.28 2.40
N CYS A 32 16.43 22.43 3.31
CA CYS A 32 16.68 23.03 4.62
C CYS A 32 16.53 22.07 5.82
N GLY A 33 16.11 20.83 5.58
CA GLY A 33 15.94 19.81 6.63
C GLY A 33 14.75 20.05 7.56
N PHE A 34 13.86 20.99 7.23
CA PHE A 34 12.69 21.27 8.06
C PHE A 34 11.62 20.17 7.92
N PRO A 35 11.13 19.56 9.01
CA PRO A 35 10.06 18.57 8.97
C PRO A 35 8.69 19.24 8.79
N MET A 36 7.84 18.66 7.95
CA MET A 36 6.48 19.13 7.67
C MET A 36 5.55 17.94 7.56
N THR A 37 4.31 18.10 8.00
CA THR A 37 3.28 17.07 7.88
C THR A 37 2.54 17.22 6.55
N HIS A 38 2.34 16.12 5.84
CA HIS A 38 1.51 16.06 4.63
C HIS A 38 0.52 14.91 4.74
N GLU A 39 -0.67 15.10 4.19
CA GLU A 39 -1.56 14.01 3.82
C GLU A 39 -1.00 13.34 2.55
N ALA A 40 -0.74 12.04 2.63
CA ALA A 40 -0.12 11.27 1.56
C ALA A 40 -0.63 9.83 1.54
N ALA A 41 -0.43 9.12 0.43
CA ALA A 41 -0.74 7.69 0.41
C ALA A 41 0.12 6.94 1.44
N PRO A 42 -0.35 5.82 2.03
CA PRO A 42 0.32 5.16 3.15
C PRO A 42 1.77 4.78 2.87
N LEU A 43 2.10 4.40 1.63
CA LEU A 43 3.44 3.99 1.21
C LEU A 43 4.17 5.05 0.39
N GLN A 44 3.67 6.30 0.37
CA GLN A 44 4.32 7.39 -0.36
C GLN A 44 5.61 7.83 0.35
N ALA A 45 6.74 7.56 -0.29
CA ALA A 45 8.06 7.92 0.23
C ALA A 45 8.42 9.40 0.01
N GLU A 46 7.89 10.01 -1.06
CA GLU A 46 8.27 11.35 -1.49
C GLU A 46 7.05 12.21 -1.85
N VAL A 47 7.11 13.48 -1.46
CA VAL A 47 6.12 14.51 -1.80
C VAL A 47 6.86 15.72 -2.37
N SER A 48 6.31 16.31 -3.43
CA SER A 48 6.79 17.58 -3.97
C SER A 48 5.90 18.72 -3.51
N SER A 49 6.43 19.66 -2.73
CA SER A 49 5.68 20.83 -2.27
C SER A 49 6.61 21.98 -1.88
N ILE A 50 6.03 23.16 -1.64
CA ILE A 50 6.77 24.33 -1.16
C ILE A 50 7.05 24.15 0.32
N CYS A 51 8.31 24.30 0.73
CA CYS A 51 8.66 24.27 2.13
C CYS A 51 8.19 25.53 2.85
N HIS A 52 7.36 25.39 3.89
CA HIS A 52 6.85 26.52 4.66
C HIS A 52 7.93 27.29 5.43
N ASN A 53 9.11 26.68 5.65
CA ASN A 53 10.22 27.33 6.33
C ASN A 53 11.12 28.13 5.38
N CYS A 54 11.64 27.53 4.30
CA CYS A 54 12.54 28.23 3.38
C CYS A 54 11.84 28.88 2.17
N GLY A 55 10.58 28.54 1.91
CA GLY A 55 9.80 29.08 0.79
C GLY A 55 10.16 28.47 -0.57
N ASP A 56 11.10 27.51 -0.62
CA ASP A 56 11.52 26.87 -1.87
C ASP A 56 10.66 25.67 -2.22
N TRP A 57 10.51 25.43 -3.53
CA TRP A 57 9.98 24.18 -4.06
C TRP A 57 11.00 23.06 -3.83
N THR A 58 10.56 21.95 -3.22
CA THR A 58 11.44 20.86 -2.81
C THR A 58 10.74 19.51 -2.93
N VAL A 59 11.51 18.46 -3.22
CA VAL A 59 11.11 17.08 -2.93
C VAL A 59 11.39 16.83 -1.46
N GLN A 60 10.48 16.17 -0.77
CA GLN A 60 10.56 15.91 0.65
C GLN A 60 10.39 14.41 0.86
N SER A 61 11.22 13.85 1.73
CA SER A 61 11.26 12.40 1.98
C SER A 61 10.66 12.09 3.35
N ALA A 62 9.80 11.08 3.40
CA ALA A 62 9.31 10.52 4.64
C ALA A 62 10.43 9.81 5.40
N ASP A 63 10.25 9.65 6.72
CA ASP A 63 11.15 8.82 7.51
C ASP A 63 11.09 7.35 7.05
N ARG A 64 12.27 6.73 6.93
CA ARG A 64 12.40 5.37 6.42
C ARG A 64 11.82 4.34 7.39
N GLY A 65 11.94 4.56 8.70
CA GLY A 65 11.36 3.69 9.71
C GLY A 65 9.84 3.71 9.63
N GLU A 66 9.24 4.90 9.57
CA GLU A 66 7.78 5.05 9.43
C GLU A 66 7.24 4.38 8.15
N LEU A 67 7.99 4.44 7.05
CA LEU A 67 7.62 3.72 5.83
C LEU A 67 7.70 2.19 5.99
N PHE A 68 8.69 1.68 6.71
CA PHE A 68 8.82 0.24 6.94
C PHE A 68 7.74 -0.32 7.88
N ASP A 69 7.31 0.47 8.86
CA ASP A 69 6.18 0.14 9.71
C ASP A 69 4.89 0.12 8.88
N ALA A 70 4.66 1.14 8.05
CA ALA A 70 3.51 1.17 7.14
C ALA A 70 3.51 -0.02 6.14
N VAL A 71 4.68 -0.44 5.66
CA VAL A 71 4.81 -1.65 4.83
C VAL A 71 4.49 -2.92 5.63
N HIS A 72 4.85 -3.00 6.90
CA HIS A 72 4.51 -4.14 7.74
C HIS A 72 2.99 -4.26 7.92
N ASP A 73 2.32 -3.16 8.24
CA ASP A 73 0.87 -3.12 8.42
C ASP A 73 0.15 -3.48 7.11
N ALA A 74 0.51 -2.82 5.99
CA ALA A 74 -0.06 -3.10 4.68
C ALA A 74 0.22 -4.54 4.19
N ALA A 75 1.34 -5.14 4.60
CA ALA A 75 1.62 -6.55 4.29
C ALA A 75 0.69 -7.49 5.05
N GLY A 76 0.28 -7.13 6.27
CA GLY A 76 -0.71 -7.86 7.06
C GLY A 76 -2.07 -7.87 6.37
N ASP A 77 -2.50 -6.73 5.85
CA ASP A 77 -3.78 -6.59 5.13
C ASP A 77 -3.77 -7.31 3.78
N LEU A 78 -2.64 -7.31 3.08
CA LEU A 78 -2.47 -7.99 1.80
C LEU A 78 -2.25 -9.51 1.94
N ALA A 79 -1.84 -9.98 3.12
CA ALA A 79 -1.62 -11.39 3.37
C ALA A 79 -2.95 -12.17 3.37
N GLY A 80 -2.90 -13.41 2.88
CA GLY A 80 -4.07 -14.26 2.83
C GLY A 80 -3.75 -15.64 2.26
N GLU A 81 -4.73 -16.24 1.59
CA GLU A 81 -4.57 -17.57 0.98
C GLU A 81 -3.56 -17.57 -0.18
N VAL A 82 -3.49 -16.46 -0.93
CA VAL A 82 -2.63 -16.34 -2.11
C VAL A 82 -1.21 -15.93 -1.71
N LEU A 83 -1.05 -14.87 -0.92
CA LEU A 83 0.24 -14.33 -0.51
C LEU A 83 0.49 -14.56 0.98
N THR A 84 1.70 -15.02 1.32
CA THR A 84 2.13 -14.96 2.72
C THR A 84 2.52 -13.54 3.09
N GLU A 85 2.43 -13.17 4.36
CA GLU A 85 2.83 -11.84 4.85
C GLU A 85 4.27 -11.49 4.45
N ARG A 86 5.21 -12.45 4.54
CA ARG A 86 6.59 -12.22 4.10
C ARG A 86 6.73 -11.98 2.59
N GLN A 87 5.88 -12.61 1.78
CA GLN A 87 5.83 -12.38 0.33
C GLN A 87 5.25 -10.99 0.03
N ALA A 88 4.14 -10.64 0.66
CA ALA A 88 3.52 -9.32 0.56
C ALA A 88 4.52 -8.21 0.95
N ARG A 89 5.18 -8.35 2.09
CA ARG A 89 6.18 -7.38 2.57
C ARG A 89 7.36 -7.21 1.60
N ALA A 90 7.87 -8.31 1.05
CA ALA A 90 8.94 -8.24 0.04
C ALA A 90 8.48 -7.52 -1.23
N TYR A 91 7.23 -7.75 -1.67
CA TYR A 91 6.64 -7.07 -2.82
C TYR A 91 6.46 -5.58 -2.56
N LEU A 92 5.87 -5.20 -1.42
CA LEU A 92 5.67 -3.80 -1.05
C LEU A 92 6.99 -3.04 -0.95
N LEU A 93 8.03 -3.62 -0.34
CA LEU A 93 9.35 -2.98 -0.27
C LEU A 93 10.00 -2.76 -1.64
N ARG A 94 9.97 -3.78 -2.51
CA ARG A 94 10.75 -3.77 -3.77
C ARG A 94 10.00 -3.12 -4.93
N GLU A 95 8.71 -3.40 -5.08
CA GLU A 95 7.93 -2.97 -6.24
C GLU A 95 7.15 -1.68 -5.94
N VAL A 96 6.60 -1.52 -4.72
CA VAL A 96 5.78 -0.34 -4.37
C VAL A 96 6.64 0.80 -3.83
N LEU A 97 7.46 0.53 -2.82
CA LEU A 97 8.33 1.53 -2.21
C LEU A 97 9.62 1.77 -3.02
N GLY A 98 9.95 0.87 -3.95
CA GLY A 98 11.15 0.96 -4.78
C GLY A 98 12.46 0.86 -4.00
N SER A 99 12.44 0.28 -2.78
CA SER A 99 13.63 0.13 -1.95
C SER A 99 14.68 -0.70 -2.67
N ASP A 100 15.94 -0.33 -2.53
CA ASP A 100 17.04 -1.12 -3.06
C ASP A 100 17.16 -2.47 -2.32
N ARG A 101 18.03 -3.33 -2.87
CA ARG A 101 18.14 -4.73 -2.47
C ARG A 101 18.60 -4.88 -1.02
N GLU A 102 19.55 -4.07 -0.60
CA GLU A 102 20.13 -4.16 0.74
C GLU A 102 19.19 -3.54 1.76
N THR A 103 18.58 -2.39 1.42
CA THR A 103 17.57 -1.74 2.26
C THR A 103 16.37 -2.65 2.53
N ALA A 104 15.86 -3.37 1.52
CA ALA A 104 14.77 -4.31 1.72
C ALA A 104 15.20 -5.53 2.57
N ALA A 105 16.45 -6.00 2.43
CA ALA A 105 17.00 -7.08 3.23
C ALA A 105 17.10 -6.69 4.72
N GLU A 106 17.60 -5.48 4.99
CA GLU A 106 17.66 -4.88 6.32
C GLU A 106 16.26 -4.78 6.94
N ALA A 107 15.29 -4.20 6.23
CA ALA A 107 13.92 -4.05 6.71
C ALA A 107 13.23 -5.38 7.06
N MET A 108 13.59 -6.45 6.35
CA MET A 108 13.03 -7.80 6.53
C MET A 108 13.82 -8.69 7.49
N ASP A 109 14.91 -8.19 8.08
CA ASP A 109 15.88 -8.96 8.86
C ASP A 109 16.23 -10.28 8.14
N SER A 110 16.67 -10.16 6.88
CA SER A 110 16.93 -11.30 6.01
C SER A 110 18.07 -11.07 5.06
N THR A 111 18.42 -12.09 4.28
CA THR A 111 19.40 -11.92 3.20
C THR A 111 18.73 -11.35 1.97
N ALA A 112 19.45 -10.48 1.25
CA ALA A 112 19.05 -9.93 -0.03
C ALA A 112 18.53 -11.00 -1.02
N SER A 113 19.23 -12.13 -1.12
CA SER A 113 18.81 -13.25 -1.99
C SER A 113 17.49 -13.90 -1.53
N ASN A 114 17.23 -14.00 -0.23
CA ASN A 114 15.96 -14.52 0.26
C ASN A 114 14.81 -13.54 -0.03
N VAL A 115 15.05 -12.24 0.16
CA VAL A 115 14.07 -11.19 -0.18
C VAL A 115 13.75 -11.20 -1.67
N ASP A 116 14.74 -11.32 -2.55
CA ASP A 116 14.50 -11.40 -4.00
C ASP A 116 13.65 -12.64 -4.37
N ASN A 117 13.91 -13.79 -3.74
CA ASN A 117 13.10 -15.00 -3.97
C ASN A 117 11.65 -14.83 -3.48
N LEU A 118 11.45 -14.17 -2.33
CA LEU A 118 10.12 -13.86 -1.81
C LEU A 118 9.38 -12.89 -2.75
N HIS A 119 10.08 -11.84 -3.18
CA HIS A 119 9.57 -10.85 -4.12
C HIS A 119 9.15 -11.49 -5.44
N GLN A 120 10.01 -12.32 -6.05
CA GLN A 120 9.72 -12.97 -7.32
C GLN A 120 8.48 -13.86 -7.22
N ARG A 121 8.35 -14.65 -6.15
CA ARG A 121 7.15 -15.49 -5.92
C ARG A 121 5.89 -14.66 -5.67
N ALA A 122 6.02 -13.53 -4.98
CA ALA A 122 4.89 -12.63 -4.76
C ALA A 122 4.42 -12.02 -6.08
N LYS A 123 5.37 -11.54 -6.89
CA LYS A 123 5.13 -10.95 -8.21
C LYS A 123 4.41 -11.93 -9.15
N GLU A 124 4.89 -13.16 -9.25
CA GLU A 124 4.25 -14.20 -10.07
C GLU A 124 2.78 -14.44 -9.67
N LYS A 125 2.48 -14.47 -8.37
CA LYS A 125 1.11 -14.67 -7.88
C LYS A 125 0.22 -13.46 -8.14
N ILE A 126 0.74 -12.25 -7.96
CA ILE A 126 0.01 -11.01 -8.21
C ILE A 126 -0.28 -10.86 -9.71
N ASP A 127 0.70 -11.14 -10.56
CA ASP A 127 0.52 -11.09 -12.01
C ASP A 127 -0.50 -12.14 -12.50
N ASP A 128 -0.50 -13.34 -11.89
CA ASP A 128 -1.52 -14.36 -12.18
C ASP A 128 -2.92 -13.91 -11.75
N ALA A 129 -3.05 -13.35 -10.53
CA ALA A 129 -4.31 -12.83 -10.02
C ALA A 129 -4.86 -11.67 -10.89
N ARG A 130 -3.99 -10.73 -11.28
CA ARG A 130 -4.34 -9.62 -12.20
C ARG A 130 -4.86 -10.16 -13.53
N ARG A 131 -4.15 -11.12 -14.13
CA ARG A 131 -4.59 -11.76 -15.38
C ARG A 131 -5.96 -12.42 -15.24
N VAL A 132 -6.25 -13.07 -14.11
CA VAL A 132 -7.57 -13.68 -13.86
C VAL A 132 -8.65 -12.61 -13.77
N ILE A 133 -8.42 -11.53 -13.02
CA ILE A 133 -9.36 -10.41 -12.90
C ILE A 133 -9.62 -9.78 -14.28
N ASP A 134 -8.56 -9.46 -15.03
CA ASP A 134 -8.68 -8.89 -16.38
C ASP A 134 -9.53 -9.76 -17.32
N GLU A 135 -9.38 -11.10 -17.23
CA GLU A 135 -10.18 -12.02 -18.03
C GLU A 135 -11.63 -12.10 -17.54
N LEU A 136 -11.89 -12.02 -16.23
CA LEU A 136 -13.24 -11.98 -15.69
C LEU A 136 -13.96 -10.69 -16.11
N ASP A 137 -13.29 -9.55 -16.01
CA ASP A 137 -13.83 -8.25 -16.43
C ASP A 137 -14.18 -8.26 -17.93
N ARG A 138 -13.36 -8.91 -18.76
CA ARG A 138 -13.64 -9.08 -20.20
C ARG A 138 -14.86 -9.96 -20.48
N LEU A 139 -15.16 -10.92 -19.61
CA LEU A 139 -16.26 -11.87 -19.77
C LEU A 139 -17.59 -11.37 -19.20
N GLN A 140 -17.55 -10.36 -18.32
CA GLN A 140 -18.76 -9.71 -17.84
C GLN A 140 -19.37 -8.87 -18.96
N PRO A 141 -20.64 -9.08 -19.32
CA PRO A 141 -21.31 -8.20 -20.27
C PRO A 141 -21.46 -6.81 -19.64
N ASP A 142 -21.19 -5.75 -20.41
CA ASP A 142 -21.50 -4.37 -19.99
C ASP A 142 -23.00 -4.29 -19.61
N GLU A 143 -23.29 -3.99 -18.35
CA GLU A 143 -24.66 -3.76 -17.84
C GLU A 143 -25.27 -2.44 -18.35
#